data_AF-A0A1X1ZDB4-F1
#
_entry.id   AF-A0A1X1ZDB4-F1
#
_cell.length_a   1.000
_cell.length_b   1.000
_cell.length_c   1.000
_cell.angle_alpha   90.00
_cell.angle_beta   90.00
_cell.angle_gamma   90.00
#
_symmetry.space_group_name_H-M   'P 1'
#
loop_
_entity.id
_entity.type
_entity.pdbx_description
1 polymer ?
#
loop_
_entity_poly.entity_id
_entity_poly.type
_entity_poly.pdbx_seq_one_letter_code
_entity_poly.pdbx_strand_id
1 'polypeptide(L)'
;MFVVAWLLAAWQDPGVNATRPVFAYNSGFFNRGTWGEFIPGWVSKGAENPQPLIYFLASYIVLTPLAIMGIDKLIARIRTAAPRLNRAGVLAVMLVLFTVLDIVLEQYFHRVGLWNYLRVDATWAIFPGTLYQFPLYEGVVFGGIVSGLSIAIYCFRDQDGKMLTDTGIEKVRNKRLVPVVRILALTAVFNVIMMVFMLGFNLVNQHADTQPAEPIPSYLHHDMCGLGPNPPCPPLP
;
A
#
# COMPACT_ATOMS: atom_id res chain seq x y z
N MET A 1 15.31 -9.90 5.23
CA MET A 1 15.60 -8.46 5.42
C MET A 1 14.52 -7.60 4.79
N PHE A 2 14.37 -7.58 3.46
CA PHE A 2 13.37 -6.75 2.78
C PHE A 2 11.93 -7.00 3.26
N VAL A 3 11.52 -8.27 3.36
CA VAL A 3 10.21 -8.69 3.90
C VAL A 3 9.97 -8.16 5.32
N VAL A 4 10.95 -8.37 6.21
CA VAL A 4 10.89 -7.89 7.60
C VAL A 4 10.82 -6.36 7.64
N ALA A 5 11.56 -5.69 6.76
CA ALA A 5 11.56 -4.23 6.72
C ALA A 5 10.20 -3.66 6.30
N TRP A 6 9.54 -4.29 5.32
CA TRP A 6 8.18 -3.95 4.90
C TRP A 6 7.13 -4.26 5.97
N LEU A 7 7.22 -5.42 6.62
CA LEU A 7 6.35 -5.78 7.73
C LEU A 7 6.41 -4.75 8.87
N LEU A 8 7.59 -4.19 9.13
CA LEU A 8 7.78 -3.11 10.11
C LEU A 8 7.29 -1.72 9.64
N ALA A 9 6.98 -1.54 8.35
CA ALA A 9 6.34 -0.33 7.82
C ALA A 9 4.82 -0.48 7.67
N ALA A 10 4.32 -1.72 7.68
CA ALA A 10 2.93 -2.06 7.41
C ALA A 10 1.92 -1.52 8.45
N TRP A 11 2.37 -1.10 9.63
CA TRP A 11 1.50 -0.45 10.63
C TRP A 11 0.82 0.81 10.08
N GLN A 12 1.33 1.41 9.00
CA GLN A 12 0.76 2.60 8.37
C GLN A 12 -0.47 2.31 7.49
N ASP A 13 -0.81 1.04 7.20
CA ASP A 13 -1.94 0.64 6.33
C ASP A 13 -3.26 1.35 6.67
N PRO A 14 -3.70 1.42 7.95
CA PRO A 14 -4.96 2.09 8.29
C PRO A 14 -4.95 3.58 7.95
N GLY A 15 -3.76 4.18 7.72
CA GLY A 15 -3.56 5.57 7.39
C GLY A 15 -4.33 6.04 6.15
N VAL A 16 -4.71 5.14 5.23
CA VAL A 16 -5.60 5.46 4.10
C VAL A 16 -6.94 6.03 4.57
N ASN A 17 -7.38 5.63 5.76
CA ASN A 17 -8.55 6.10 6.45
C ASN A 17 -8.17 6.99 7.64
N ALA A 18 -7.11 7.81 7.58
CA ALA A 18 -6.75 8.67 8.71
C ALA A 18 -7.76 9.80 8.94
N THR A 19 -8.17 10.47 7.85
CA THR A 19 -9.01 11.69 7.93
C THR A 19 -10.51 11.43 7.73
N ARG A 20 -10.86 10.53 6.81
CA ARG A 20 -12.24 10.11 6.52
C ARG A 20 -12.28 8.61 6.15
N PRO A 21 -13.45 7.95 6.15
CA PRO A 21 -13.55 6.58 5.65
C PRO A 21 -13.56 6.59 4.12
N VAL A 22 -12.52 6.03 3.53
CA VAL A 22 -12.30 5.92 2.07
C VAL A 22 -12.28 4.46 1.64
N PHE A 23 -11.79 3.57 2.49
CA PHE A 23 -11.52 2.18 2.19
C PHE A 23 -12.08 1.25 3.28
N ALA A 24 -12.61 0.09 2.91
CA ALA A 24 -13.10 -0.91 3.84
C ALA A 24 -12.66 -2.32 3.50
N TYR A 25 -12.19 -3.06 4.50
CA TYR A 25 -11.97 -4.50 4.42
C TYR A 25 -13.24 -5.25 4.77
N ASN A 26 -13.40 -6.46 4.24
CA ASN A 26 -14.46 -7.35 4.67
C ASN A 26 -14.27 -7.79 6.13
N SER A 27 -15.24 -7.52 7.01
CA SER A 27 -15.16 -7.93 8.43
C SER A 27 -15.19 -9.44 8.65
N GLY A 28 -15.46 -10.24 7.62
CA GLY A 28 -15.38 -11.70 7.67
C GLY A 28 -13.95 -12.22 7.87
N PHE A 29 -12.92 -11.40 7.64
CA PHE A 29 -11.55 -11.77 7.97
C PHE A 29 -11.30 -11.86 9.47
N PHE A 30 -10.32 -12.67 9.87
CA PHE A 30 -9.84 -12.67 11.25
C PHE A 30 -9.24 -11.31 11.60
N ASN A 31 -9.94 -10.57 12.47
CA ASN A 31 -9.61 -9.21 12.86
C ASN A 31 -9.80 -9.01 14.37
N ARG A 32 -9.17 -7.98 14.92
CA ARG A 32 -9.26 -7.57 16.34
C ARG A 32 -9.58 -6.08 16.46
N GLY A 33 -10.31 -5.54 15.47
CA GLY A 33 -10.50 -4.09 15.30
C GLY A 33 -9.36 -3.45 14.49
N THR A 34 -9.10 -2.17 14.76
CA THR A 34 -8.04 -1.37 14.12
C THR A 34 -7.10 -0.81 15.18
N TRP A 35 -5.87 -0.48 14.80
CA TRP A 35 -4.94 0.30 15.62
C TRP A 35 -4.84 1.77 15.16
N GLY A 36 -5.69 2.18 14.21
CA GLY A 36 -5.70 3.54 13.65
C GLY A 36 -5.84 4.63 14.70
N GLU A 37 -6.65 4.40 15.74
CA GLU A 37 -6.87 5.35 16.84
C GLU A 37 -5.60 5.74 17.62
N PHE A 38 -4.54 4.92 17.56
CA PHE A 38 -3.26 5.20 18.21
C PHE A 38 -2.30 5.97 17.30
N ILE A 39 -2.66 6.22 16.04
CA ILE A 39 -1.83 6.96 15.09
C ILE A 39 -2.01 8.47 15.35
N PRO A 40 -0.92 9.25 15.53
CA PRO A 40 -1.02 10.70 15.70
C PRO A 40 -1.75 11.37 14.53
N GLY A 41 -2.71 12.23 14.84
CA GLY A 41 -3.53 12.92 13.84
C GLY A 41 -4.72 12.12 13.30
N TRP A 42 -5.04 10.96 13.91
CA TRP A 42 -6.22 10.18 13.57
C TRP A 42 -7.52 10.92 13.90
N VAL A 43 -8.47 10.89 12.97
CA VAL A 43 -9.84 11.39 13.18
C VAL A 43 -10.75 10.19 13.42
N SER A 44 -11.40 10.13 14.60
CA SER A 44 -12.29 9.02 14.96
C SER A 44 -13.58 9.03 14.16
N LYS A 45 -14.01 7.85 13.70
CA LYS A 45 -15.20 7.63 12.85
C LYS A 45 -16.23 6.65 13.42
N GLY A 46 -16.12 6.31 14.70
CA GLY A 46 -17.00 5.33 15.35
C GLY A 46 -16.43 3.93 15.28
N ALA A 47 -17.22 2.95 14.82
CA ALA A 47 -16.75 1.59 14.62
C ALA A 47 -15.85 1.53 13.36
N GLU A 48 -14.54 1.62 13.58
CA GLU A 48 -13.55 1.75 12.51
C GLU A 48 -13.37 0.45 11.69
N ASN A 49 -12.89 0.60 10.46
CA ASN A 49 -12.61 -0.50 9.54
C ASN A 49 -11.66 -1.56 10.17
N PRO A 50 -12.13 -2.80 10.39
CA PRO A 50 -11.32 -3.85 11.00
C PRO A 50 -10.17 -4.29 10.09
N GLN A 51 -8.97 -4.38 10.67
CA GLN A 51 -7.77 -4.77 9.93
C GLN A 51 -7.67 -6.30 9.84
N PRO A 52 -7.56 -6.88 8.63
CA PRO A 52 -7.56 -8.32 8.44
C PRO A 52 -6.18 -8.90 8.75
N LEU A 53 -5.92 -9.24 10.02
CA LEU A 53 -4.58 -9.60 10.52
C LEU A 53 -3.90 -10.73 9.73
N ILE A 54 -4.64 -11.79 9.38
CA ILE A 54 -4.08 -12.93 8.63
C ILE A 54 -3.75 -12.52 7.19
N TYR A 55 -4.66 -11.81 6.53
CA TYR A 55 -4.45 -11.33 5.17
C TYR A 55 -3.26 -10.36 5.13
N PHE A 56 -3.23 -9.41 6.05
CA PHE A 56 -2.14 -8.46 6.23
C PHE A 56 -0.80 -9.19 6.41
N LEU A 57 -0.73 -10.17 7.31
CA LEU A 57 0.50 -10.93 7.51
C LEU A 57 0.87 -11.72 6.23
N ALA A 58 -0.10 -12.33 5.57
CA ALA A 58 0.11 -13.10 4.35
C ALA A 58 0.55 -12.21 3.17
N SER A 59 0.00 -11.01 3.00
CA SER A 59 0.38 -10.09 1.93
C SER A 59 1.83 -9.64 2.09
N TYR A 60 2.21 -9.19 3.28
CA TYR A 60 3.56 -8.70 3.55
C TYR A 60 4.61 -9.83 3.62
N ILE A 61 4.25 -11.03 4.10
CA ILE A 61 5.20 -12.17 4.21
C ILE A 61 5.27 -13.02 2.94
N VAL A 62 4.21 -13.11 2.14
CA VAL A 62 4.14 -14.01 0.98
C VAL A 62 4.08 -13.22 -0.32
N LEU A 63 3.12 -12.31 -0.47
CA LEU A 63 2.91 -11.58 -1.72
C LEU A 63 4.11 -10.69 -2.05
N THR A 64 4.61 -9.93 -1.07
CA THR A 64 5.77 -9.04 -1.25
C THR A 64 7.03 -9.80 -1.70
N PRO A 65 7.50 -10.87 -1.01
CA PRO A 65 8.66 -11.63 -1.50
C PRO A 65 8.41 -12.39 -2.80
N LEU A 66 7.22 -12.93 -3.05
CA LEU A 66 6.92 -13.57 -4.34
C LEU A 66 6.98 -12.57 -5.50
N ALA A 67 6.46 -11.36 -5.30
CA ALA A 67 6.60 -10.27 -6.27
C ALA A 67 8.08 -10.00 -6.54
N ILE A 68 8.91 -9.85 -5.50
CA ILE A 68 10.35 -9.60 -5.64
C ILE A 68 11.08 -10.72 -6.39
N MET A 69 10.76 -11.99 -6.10
CA MET A 69 11.35 -13.13 -6.80
C MET A 69 10.91 -13.20 -8.27
N GLY A 70 9.64 -12.91 -8.55
CA GLY A 70 9.13 -12.80 -9.91
C GLY A 70 9.80 -11.68 -10.70
N ILE A 71 10.06 -10.56 -10.01
CA ILE A 71 10.72 -9.37 -10.54
C ILE A 71 12.17 -9.63 -10.95
N ASP A 72 12.96 -10.30 -10.10
CA ASP A 72 14.36 -10.58 -10.40
C ASP A 72 14.50 -11.37 -11.72
N LYS A 73 13.64 -12.39 -11.88
CA LYS A 73 13.54 -13.16 -13.13
C LYS A 73 13.03 -12.33 -14.30
N LEU A 74 12.09 -11.43 -14.06
CA LEU A 74 11.52 -10.58 -15.11
C LEU A 74 12.55 -9.55 -15.61
N ILE A 75 13.30 -8.92 -14.71
CA ILE A 75 14.38 -8.00 -15.07
C ILE A 75 15.46 -8.73 -15.85
N ALA A 76 15.86 -9.93 -15.40
CA ALA A 76 16.81 -10.74 -16.13
C ALA A 76 16.33 -11.00 -17.56
N ARG A 77 15.04 -11.36 -17.74
CA ARG A 77 14.42 -11.52 -19.06
C ARG A 77 14.40 -10.23 -19.88
N ILE A 78 13.99 -9.10 -19.30
CA ILE A 78 13.93 -7.81 -20.01
C ILE A 78 15.33 -7.39 -20.47
N ARG A 79 16.35 -7.56 -19.63
CA ARG A 79 17.75 -7.25 -19.99
C ARG A 79 18.28 -8.17 -21.09
N THR A 80 17.89 -9.45 -21.11
CA THR A 80 18.25 -10.36 -22.20
C THR A 80 17.51 -10.08 -23.50
N ALA A 81 16.24 -9.67 -23.44
CA ALA A 81 15.41 -9.42 -24.61
C ALA A 81 15.66 -8.03 -25.23
N ALA A 82 16.00 -7.03 -24.40
CA ALA A 82 16.25 -5.66 -24.82
C ALA A 82 17.53 -5.08 -24.19
N PRO A 83 18.73 -5.55 -24.60
CA PRO A 83 20.01 -5.13 -24.03
C PRO A 83 20.36 -3.65 -24.25
N ARG A 84 19.64 -2.96 -25.16
CA ARG A 84 19.77 -1.52 -25.40
C ARG A 84 19.02 -0.64 -24.40
N LEU A 85 18.21 -1.23 -23.52
CA LEU A 85 17.41 -0.47 -22.57
C LEU A 85 18.30 0.03 -21.42
N ASN A 86 18.38 1.35 -21.23
CA ASN A 86 19.09 1.95 -20.12
C ASN A 86 18.36 1.66 -18.78
N ARG A 87 19.02 1.96 -17.65
CA ARG A 87 18.44 1.73 -16.31
C ARG A 87 17.10 2.43 -16.11
N ALA A 88 16.93 3.62 -16.69
CA ALA A 88 15.69 4.39 -16.64
C ALA A 88 14.54 3.72 -17.42
N GLY A 89 14.83 3.15 -18.59
CA GLY A 89 13.82 2.44 -19.39
C GLY A 89 13.34 1.16 -18.71
N VAL A 90 14.23 0.42 -18.02
CA VAL A 90 13.83 -0.72 -17.19
C VAL A 90 12.90 -0.26 -16.07
N LEU A 91 13.25 0.82 -15.37
CA LEU A 91 12.40 1.36 -14.30
C LEU A 91 11.02 1.80 -14.83
N ALA A 92 10.97 2.47 -15.98
CA ALA A 92 9.72 2.88 -16.61
C ALA A 92 8.81 1.71 -16.97
N VAL A 93 9.37 0.64 -17.56
CA VAL A 93 8.61 -0.59 -17.87
C VAL A 93 8.06 -1.21 -16.59
N MET A 94 8.83 -1.22 -15.51
CA MET A 94 8.37 -1.75 -14.22
C MET A 94 7.26 -0.91 -13.63
N LEU A 95 7.39 0.42 -13.64
CA LEU A 95 6.33 1.33 -13.18
C LEU A 95 5.00 1.04 -13.89
N VAL A 96 5.02 0.93 -15.21
CA VAL A 96 3.81 0.62 -16.01
C VAL A 96 3.27 -0.77 -15.68
N LEU A 97 4.13 -1.78 -15.63
CA LEU A 97 3.72 -3.15 -15.35
C LEU A 97 3.08 -3.28 -13.98
N PHE A 98 3.68 -2.70 -12.95
CA PHE A 98 3.15 -2.77 -11.58
C PHE A 98 1.85 -1.98 -11.43
N THR A 99 1.73 -0.82 -12.08
CA THR A 99 0.47 -0.08 -12.14
C THR A 99 -0.64 -0.93 -12.75
N VAL A 100 -0.38 -1.60 -13.88
CA VAL A 100 -1.38 -2.47 -14.53
C VAL A 100 -1.70 -3.69 -13.69
N LEU A 101 -0.69 -4.34 -13.12
CA LEU A 101 -0.88 -5.52 -12.27
C LEU A 101 -1.73 -5.18 -11.04
N ASP A 102 -1.42 -4.06 -10.39
CA ASP A 102 -2.14 -3.55 -9.23
C ASP A 102 -3.61 -3.29 -9.58
N ILE A 103 -3.88 -2.51 -10.62
CA ILE A 103 -5.25 -2.24 -11.09
C ILE A 103 -6.01 -3.54 -11.38
N VAL A 104 -5.40 -4.51 -12.07
CA VAL A 104 -6.06 -5.77 -12.43
C VAL A 104 -6.35 -6.62 -11.19
N LEU A 105 -5.40 -6.74 -10.27
CA LEU A 105 -5.57 -7.51 -9.04
C LEU A 105 -6.59 -6.87 -8.11
N GLU A 106 -6.54 -5.55 -7.93
CA GLU A 106 -7.52 -4.78 -7.15
C GLU A 106 -8.93 -4.98 -7.71
N GLN A 107 -9.11 -4.88 -9.02
CA GLN A 107 -10.40 -5.15 -9.66
C GLN A 107 -10.88 -6.59 -9.46
N TYR A 108 -9.97 -7.57 -9.43
CA TYR A 108 -10.31 -8.95 -9.10
C TYR A 108 -10.74 -9.08 -7.64
N PHE A 109 -9.99 -8.50 -6.70
CA PHE A 109 -10.28 -8.58 -5.27
C PHE A 109 -11.57 -7.87 -4.87
N HIS A 110 -11.90 -6.74 -5.51
CA HIS A 110 -13.20 -6.08 -5.38
C HIS A 110 -14.36 -6.99 -5.81
N ARG A 111 -14.20 -7.76 -6.90
CA ARG A 111 -15.23 -8.68 -7.40
C ARG A 111 -15.44 -9.90 -6.50
N VAL A 112 -14.38 -10.34 -5.84
CA VAL A 112 -14.46 -11.41 -4.83
C VAL A 112 -14.98 -10.88 -3.49
N GLY A 113 -15.03 -9.55 -3.30
CA GLY A 113 -15.58 -8.91 -2.11
C GLY A 113 -14.65 -8.97 -0.91
N LEU A 114 -13.33 -8.97 -1.14
CA LEU A 114 -12.35 -8.94 -0.05
C LEU A 114 -12.25 -7.53 0.59
N TRP A 115 -12.31 -6.49 -0.23
CA TRP A 115 -12.34 -5.09 0.19
C TRP A 115 -12.90 -4.21 -0.91
N ASN A 116 -13.29 -2.97 -0.55
CA ASN A 116 -13.89 -2.02 -1.47
C ASN A 116 -13.54 -0.57 -1.07
N TYR A 117 -13.45 0.30 -2.08
CA TYR A 117 -13.37 1.74 -1.85
C TYR A 117 -14.77 2.30 -1.64
N LEU A 118 -14.96 2.94 -0.50
CA LEU A 118 -16.21 3.57 -0.09
C LEU A 118 -16.34 4.98 -0.66
N ARG A 119 -15.22 5.62 -1.01
CA ARG A 119 -15.17 6.95 -1.61
C ARG A 119 -14.07 7.06 -2.63
N VAL A 120 -14.36 7.70 -3.77
CA VAL A 120 -13.37 8.00 -4.83
C VAL A 120 -13.66 9.38 -5.44
N ASP A 121 -12.67 9.95 -6.13
CA ASP A 121 -12.89 11.02 -7.09
C ASP A 121 -13.36 10.42 -8.43
N ALA A 122 -14.57 10.77 -8.89
CA ALA A 122 -15.15 10.21 -10.12
C ALA A 122 -14.30 10.44 -11.38
N THR A 123 -13.49 11.51 -11.41
CA THR A 123 -12.67 11.88 -12.56
C THR A 123 -11.50 10.94 -12.75
N TRP A 124 -10.98 10.40 -11.65
CA TRP A 124 -9.79 9.54 -11.61
C TRP A 124 -10.09 8.20 -10.96
N ALA A 125 -11.22 7.59 -11.32
CA ALA A 125 -11.62 6.28 -10.82
C ALA A 125 -12.14 5.35 -11.94
N ILE A 126 -11.97 4.05 -11.71
CA ILE A 126 -12.60 2.99 -12.51
C ILE A 126 -13.96 2.69 -11.87
N PHE A 127 -15.01 2.55 -12.68
CA PHE A 127 -16.39 2.26 -12.23
C PHE A 127 -16.89 3.16 -11.08
N PRO A 128 -16.74 4.50 -11.17
CA PRO A 128 -17.16 5.41 -10.11
C PRO A 128 -18.65 5.24 -9.81
N GLY A 129 -19.02 5.31 -8.53
CA GLY A 129 -20.41 5.16 -8.08
C GLY A 129 -20.90 3.72 -7.98
N THR A 130 -20.03 2.73 -8.21
CA THR A 130 -20.32 1.31 -7.96
C THR A 130 -19.54 0.80 -6.76
N LEU A 131 -19.91 -0.36 -6.21
CA LEU A 131 -19.11 -1.02 -5.17
C LEU A 131 -17.70 -1.41 -5.67
N TYR A 132 -17.52 -1.58 -6.99
CA TYR A 132 -16.24 -1.95 -7.59
C TYR A 132 -15.36 -0.75 -7.94
N GLN A 133 -15.71 0.43 -7.45
CA GLN A 133 -14.97 1.65 -7.72
C GLN A 133 -13.53 1.53 -7.22
N PHE A 134 -12.59 2.05 -8.01
CA PHE A 134 -11.17 2.03 -7.67
C PHE A 134 -10.49 3.34 -8.07
N PRO A 135 -9.80 4.02 -7.14
CA PRO A 135 -9.05 5.23 -7.45
C PRO A 135 -7.80 4.92 -8.30
N LEU A 136 -7.75 5.45 -9.53
CA LEU A 136 -6.61 5.24 -10.43
C LEU A 136 -5.31 5.85 -9.89
N TYR A 137 -5.41 6.94 -9.12
CA TYR A 137 -4.23 7.55 -8.47
C TYR A 137 -3.60 6.61 -7.46
N GLU A 138 -4.37 5.71 -6.84
CA GLU A 138 -3.81 4.68 -5.97
C GLU A 138 -3.01 3.67 -6.77
N GLY A 139 -3.57 3.13 -7.84
CA GLY A 139 -2.84 2.15 -8.66
C GLY A 139 -1.57 2.72 -9.28
N VAL A 140 -1.57 4.00 -9.64
CA VAL A 140 -0.37 4.68 -10.17
C VAL A 140 0.65 4.98 -9.07
N VAL A 141 0.22 5.55 -7.94
CA VAL A 141 1.16 6.00 -6.90
C VAL A 141 1.60 4.82 -6.03
N PHE A 142 0.68 3.99 -5.54
CA PHE A 142 1.02 2.82 -4.74
C PHE A 142 1.56 1.69 -5.62
N GLY A 143 0.75 1.22 -6.58
CA GLY A 143 1.11 0.15 -7.50
C GLY A 143 2.35 0.52 -8.31
N GLY A 144 2.33 1.64 -9.01
CA GLY A 144 3.48 2.12 -9.78
C GLY A 144 4.63 2.62 -8.92
N ILE A 145 4.50 3.80 -8.31
CA ILE A 145 5.63 4.55 -7.73
C ILE A 145 6.19 3.86 -6.47
N VAL A 146 5.37 3.52 -5.48
CA VAL A 146 5.84 2.92 -4.22
C VAL A 146 6.44 1.55 -4.47
N SER A 147 5.75 0.68 -5.23
CA SER A 147 6.30 -0.63 -5.57
C SER A 147 7.56 -0.47 -6.44
N GLY A 148 7.52 0.37 -7.47
CA GLY A 148 8.64 0.65 -8.37
C GLY A 148 9.90 1.17 -7.64
N LEU A 149 9.76 2.10 -6.70
CA LEU A 149 10.86 2.60 -5.86
C LEU A 149 11.42 1.50 -4.96
N SER A 150 10.56 0.70 -4.36
CA SER A 150 10.96 -0.40 -3.48
C SER A 150 11.74 -1.47 -4.25
N ILE A 151 11.32 -1.72 -5.47
CA ILE A 151 11.99 -2.59 -6.42
C ILE A 151 13.32 -1.99 -6.88
N ALA A 152 13.36 -0.68 -7.19
CA ALA A 152 14.59 0.00 -7.54
C ALA A 152 15.65 -0.15 -6.43
N ILE A 153 15.26 0.03 -5.16
CA ILE A 153 16.14 -0.18 -4.01
C ILE A 153 16.68 -1.61 -3.94
N TYR A 154 15.85 -2.60 -4.29
CA TYR A 154 16.28 -4.00 -4.33
C TYR A 154 17.19 -4.32 -5.52
N CYS A 155 16.89 -3.80 -6.71
CA CYS A 155 17.56 -4.14 -7.97
C CYS A 155 18.83 -3.34 -8.23
N PHE A 156 18.96 -2.15 -7.64
CA PHE A 156 20.21 -1.36 -7.67
C PHE A 156 21.17 -1.71 -6.54
N ARG A 157 21.09 -2.94 -6.02
CA ARG A 157 22.12 -3.47 -5.12
C ARG A 157 23.45 -3.57 -5.86
N ASP A 158 24.51 -3.25 -5.14
CA ASP A 158 25.88 -3.37 -5.62
C ASP A 158 26.23 -4.85 -5.89
N GLN A 159 27.33 -5.11 -6.60
CA GLN A 159 27.84 -6.46 -6.90
C GLN A 159 28.10 -7.27 -5.61
N ASP A 160 28.36 -6.58 -4.50
CA ASP A 160 28.51 -7.16 -3.15
C ASP A 160 27.16 -7.41 -2.43
N GLY A 161 26.03 -7.16 -3.09
CA GLY A 161 24.69 -7.28 -2.50
C GLY A 161 24.36 -6.19 -1.46
N LYS A 162 25.10 -5.07 -1.46
CA LYS A 162 24.85 -3.90 -0.59
C LYS A 162 23.79 -2.99 -1.22
N MET A 163 22.80 -2.59 -0.45
CA MET A 163 21.80 -1.58 -0.82
C MET A 163 22.37 -0.18 -0.57
N LEU A 164 21.76 0.85 -1.16
CA LEU A 164 22.12 2.25 -0.89
C LEU A 164 22.09 2.58 0.61
N THR A 165 21.13 1.98 1.34
CA THR A 165 20.97 2.10 2.79
C THR A 165 22.08 1.44 3.62
N ASP A 166 22.89 0.58 2.99
CA ASP A 166 24.00 -0.11 3.66
C ASP A 166 25.31 0.73 3.65
N THR A 167 25.28 1.93 3.08
CA THR A 167 26.45 2.82 3.04
C THR A 167 26.93 3.14 4.45
N GLY A 168 28.19 2.81 4.76
CA GLY A 168 28.78 3.04 6.08
C GLY A 168 28.55 1.90 7.10
N ILE A 169 27.95 0.78 6.69
CA ILE A 169 27.79 -0.41 7.54
C ILE A 169 29.15 -0.95 8.06
N GLU A 170 30.23 -0.65 7.36
CA GLU A 170 31.61 -1.00 7.72
C GLU A 170 32.02 -0.44 9.08
N LYS A 171 31.45 0.71 9.48
CA LYS A 171 31.74 1.41 10.75
C LYS A 171 31.13 0.72 11.96
N VAL A 172 30.20 -0.23 11.76
CA VAL A 172 29.59 -0.99 12.85
C VAL A 172 30.62 -1.99 13.41
N ARG A 173 31.09 -1.71 14.64
CA ARG A 173 32.08 -2.54 15.35
C ARG A 173 31.57 -3.96 15.62
N ASN A 174 30.30 -4.11 15.99
CA ASN A 174 29.71 -5.41 16.27
C ASN A 174 29.10 -6.03 15.00
N LYS A 175 29.80 -6.99 14.40
CA LYS A 175 29.34 -7.68 13.18
C LYS A 175 28.04 -8.48 13.36
N ARG A 176 27.67 -8.86 14.59
CA ARG A 176 26.39 -9.54 14.87
C ARG A 176 25.17 -8.60 14.73
N LEU A 177 25.37 -7.29 14.90
CA LEU A 177 24.30 -6.28 14.79
C LEU A 177 24.10 -5.77 13.37
N VAL A 178 25.06 -6.02 12.48
CA VAL A 178 24.99 -5.62 11.06
C VAL A 178 23.65 -5.97 10.40
N PRO A 179 23.12 -7.21 10.46
CA PRO A 179 21.84 -7.52 9.82
C PRO A 179 20.66 -6.74 10.42
N VAL A 180 20.68 -6.50 11.74
CA VAL A 180 19.64 -5.72 12.43
C VAL A 180 19.67 -4.26 11.98
N VAL A 181 20.86 -3.65 11.97
CA VAL A 181 21.04 -2.26 11.51
C VAL A 181 20.60 -2.09 10.05
N ARG A 182 20.91 -3.06 9.18
CA ARG A 182 20.47 -3.04 7.78
C ARG A 182 18.96 -3.14 7.64
N ILE A 183 18.31 -4.00 8.44
CA ILE A 183 16.83 -4.10 8.47
C ILE A 183 16.24 -2.76 8.92
N LEU A 184 16.70 -2.20 10.04
CA LEU A 184 16.16 -0.95 10.59
C LEU A 184 16.37 0.25 9.64
N ALA A 185 17.53 0.35 9.00
CA ALA A 185 17.80 1.39 8.01
C ALA A 185 16.84 1.29 6.81
N LEU A 186 16.59 0.07 6.32
CA LEU A 186 15.63 -0.15 5.23
C LEU A 186 14.19 0.12 5.67
N THR A 187 13.83 -0.30 6.89
CA THR A 187 12.53 -0.01 7.52
C THR A 187 12.29 1.49 7.60
N ALA A 188 13.29 2.30 7.97
CA ALA A 188 13.15 3.75 8.04
C ALA A 188 12.80 4.35 6.66
N VAL A 189 13.46 3.89 5.59
CA VAL A 189 13.15 4.33 4.22
C VAL A 189 11.73 3.96 3.82
N PHE A 190 11.30 2.72 4.07
CA PHE A 190 9.93 2.30 3.75
C PHE A 190 8.88 3.05 4.57
N ASN A 191 9.16 3.33 5.84
CA ASN A 191 8.27 4.15 6.66
C ASN A 191 8.11 5.57 6.09
N VAL A 192 9.19 6.18 5.58
CA VAL A 192 9.11 7.51 4.95
C VAL A 192 8.32 7.45 3.64
N ILE A 193 8.57 6.45 2.80
CA ILE A 193 7.83 6.25 1.54
C ILE A 193 6.33 6.08 1.83
N MET A 194 5.97 5.21 2.78
CA MET A 194 4.59 4.99 3.19
C MET A 194 3.98 6.26 3.78
N MET A 195 4.71 7.01 4.61
CA MET A 195 4.20 8.24 5.22
C MET A 195 3.88 9.29 4.15
N VAL A 196 4.78 9.50 3.17
CA VAL A 196 4.54 10.42 2.05
C VAL A 196 3.35 9.96 1.22
N PHE A 197 3.24 8.66 0.97
CA PHE A 197 2.08 8.09 0.27
C PHE A 197 0.78 8.35 1.05
N MET A 198 0.71 8.00 2.33
CA MET A 198 -0.48 8.17 3.16
C MET A 198 -0.90 9.63 3.26
N LEU A 199 0.05 10.56 3.43
CA LEU A 199 -0.22 11.99 3.46
C LEU A 199 -0.78 12.48 2.12
N GLY A 200 -0.11 12.15 1.02
CA GLY A 200 -0.55 12.54 -0.33
C GLY A 200 -1.92 11.95 -0.67
N PHE A 201 -2.14 10.67 -0.34
CA PHE A 201 -3.39 9.97 -0.54
C PHE A 201 -4.53 10.63 0.25
N ASN A 202 -4.33 10.96 1.52
CA ASN A 202 -5.32 11.68 2.33
C ASN A 202 -5.64 13.07 1.77
N LEU A 203 -4.64 13.82 1.28
CA LEU A 203 -4.85 15.15 0.67
C LEU A 203 -5.73 15.07 -0.59
N VAL A 204 -5.47 14.09 -1.46
CA VAL A 204 -6.30 13.88 -2.67
C VAL A 204 -7.69 13.42 -2.26
N ASN A 205 -7.81 12.49 -1.32
CA ASN A 205 -9.10 11.94 -0.88
C ASN A 205 -10.01 12.92 -0.14
N GLN A 206 -9.51 14.08 0.29
CA GLN A 206 -10.41 15.14 0.74
C GLN A 206 -11.41 15.56 -0.35
N HIS A 207 -11.03 15.40 -1.62
CA HIS A 207 -11.86 15.71 -2.79
C HIS A 207 -12.67 14.49 -3.30
N ALA A 208 -12.54 13.31 -2.67
CA ALA A 208 -13.32 12.13 -3.02
C ALA A 208 -14.79 12.33 -2.63
N ASP A 209 -15.62 12.68 -3.59
CA ASP A 209 -17.03 13.02 -3.43
C ASP A 209 -17.97 11.85 -3.72
N THR A 210 -17.49 10.87 -4.49
CA THR A 210 -18.34 9.83 -5.07
C THR A 210 -18.40 8.61 -4.18
N GLN A 211 -19.62 8.19 -3.85
CA GLN A 211 -19.91 6.98 -3.07
C GLN A 211 -20.65 5.96 -3.94
N PRO A 212 -20.61 4.66 -3.60
CA PRO A 212 -21.45 3.66 -4.26
C PRO A 212 -22.92 4.07 -4.17
N ALA A 213 -23.63 4.03 -5.31
CA ALA A 213 -25.06 4.29 -5.37
C ALA A 213 -25.88 3.16 -4.73
N GLU A 214 -25.33 1.95 -4.71
CA GLU A 214 -25.91 0.79 -4.06
C GLU A 214 -25.68 0.85 -2.53
N PRO A 215 -26.63 0.32 -1.71
CA PRO A 215 -26.44 0.23 -0.28
C PRO A 215 -25.16 -0.53 0.07
N ILE A 216 -24.27 0.11 0.84
CA ILE A 216 -23.01 -0.51 1.25
C ILE A 216 -23.32 -1.64 2.24
N PRO A 217 -22.92 -2.89 1.95
CA PRO A 217 -23.19 -4.03 2.83
C PRO A 217 -22.65 -3.84 4.25
N SER A 218 -23.31 -4.48 5.23
CA SER A 218 -22.94 -4.39 6.66
C SER A 218 -21.53 -4.84 6.97
N TYR A 219 -21.01 -5.82 6.22
CA TYR A 219 -19.65 -6.31 6.36
C TYR A 219 -18.57 -5.38 5.79
N LEU A 220 -18.96 -4.23 5.18
CA LEU A 220 -18.05 -3.21 4.62
C LEU A 220 -18.21 -1.83 5.25
N HIS A 221 -19.41 -1.43 5.71
CA HIS A 221 -19.57 -0.09 6.27
C HIS A 221 -19.29 -0.01 7.78
N HIS A 222 -19.38 -1.12 8.52
CA HIS A 222 -19.04 -1.25 9.96
C HIS A 222 -19.59 -0.13 10.87
N ASP A 223 -20.80 0.38 10.64
CA ASP A 223 -21.34 1.56 11.34
C ASP A 223 -20.42 2.81 11.32
N MET A 224 -19.46 2.90 10.39
CA MET A 224 -18.60 4.07 10.21
C MET A 224 -19.44 5.28 9.81
N CYS A 225 -19.15 6.43 10.42
CA CYS A 225 -19.84 7.67 10.12
C CYS A 225 -19.62 8.16 8.67
N GLY A 226 -20.57 8.91 8.13
CA GLY A 226 -20.44 9.51 6.80
C GLY A 226 -20.51 8.51 5.64
N LEU A 227 -21.09 7.32 5.84
CA LEU A 227 -21.34 6.32 4.79
C LEU A 227 -22.84 6.04 4.67
N GLY A 228 -23.45 6.31 3.51
CA GLY A 228 -24.83 5.94 3.21
C GLY A 228 -25.83 6.34 4.33
N PRO A 229 -26.53 5.37 4.96
CA PRO A 229 -27.53 5.64 6.02
C PRO A 229 -26.94 6.09 7.37
N ASN A 230 -25.61 6.06 7.54
CA ASN A 230 -24.97 6.38 8.81
C ASN A 230 -24.90 7.89 9.05
N PRO A 231 -24.96 8.34 10.32
CA PRO A 231 -24.89 9.75 10.65
C PRO A 231 -23.59 10.38 10.09
N PRO A 232 -23.61 11.67 9.74
CA PRO A 232 -22.40 12.38 9.34
C PRO A 232 -21.36 12.30 10.47
N CYS A 233 -20.09 12.23 10.09
CA CYS A 233 -19.01 12.24 11.07
C CYS A 233 -19.10 13.51 11.93
N PRO A 234 -18.93 13.40 13.26
CA PRO A 234 -19.03 14.55 14.13
C PRO A 234 -18.06 15.64 13.67
N PRO A 235 -18.47 16.91 13.63
CA PRO A 235 -17.55 18.00 13.34
C PRO A 235 -16.43 17.99 14.39
N LEU A 236 -15.22 18.29 13.94
CA LEU A 236 -14.06 18.43 14.82
C LEU A 236 -14.40 19.39 15.97
N PRO A 237 -14.12 19.04 17.25
CA PRO A 237 -14.21 20.00 18.34
C PRO A 237 -13.20 21.13 18.20
#